data_AF-A0A3C2EFS1-F1
#
_entry.id   AF-A0A3C2EFS1-F1
#
_cell.length_a   1.000
_cell.length_b   1.000
_cell.length_c   1.000
_cell.angle_alpha   90.00
_cell.angle_beta   90.00
_cell.angle_gamma   90.00
#
_symmetry.space_group_name_H-M   'P 1'
#
loop_
_entity.id
_entity.type
_entity.pdbx_description
1 polymer ?
#
loop_
_entity_poly.entity_id
_entity_poly.type
_entity_poly.pdbx_seq_one_letter_code
_entity_poly.pdbx_strand_id
1 'polypeptide(L)'
;NNQYWIIDRFGNGSFDAELTLSISEGFSINDENNPRRIRLYRRNSNSDGGWSFVTRANSVSKAEGHASFLNISNTGQFMLTRSEAADEVFVEDIAGNSLEINGINEYIDVGNDVSFDLGNVMTIEAWLKPQEQAGRQGIFSS
;
A
#
# COMPACT_ATOMS: atom_id res chain seq x y z
N ASN A 1 3.26 10.49 3.57
CA ASN A 1 4.33 10.89 2.61
C ASN A 1 4.65 9.70 1.73
N ASN A 2 4.09 9.62 0.53
CA ASN A 2 4.32 8.47 -0.35
C ASN A 2 5.62 8.69 -1.14
N GLN A 3 6.62 7.83 -0.93
CA GLN A 3 7.89 7.87 -1.64
C GLN A 3 7.90 6.79 -2.72
N TYR A 4 8.30 7.17 -3.94
CA TYR A 4 8.46 6.26 -5.06
C TYR A 4 9.69 6.65 -5.89
N TRP A 5 10.27 5.66 -6.55
CA TRP A 5 11.45 5.83 -7.41
C TRP A 5 11.13 5.42 -8.83
N ILE A 6 11.60 6.17 -9.83
CA ILE A 6 11.45 5.81 -11.24
C ILE A 6 12.82 5.41 -11.78
N ILE A 7 12.91 4.20 -12.35
CA ILE A 7 14.06 3.73 -13.11
C ILE A 7 13.58 3.49 -14.53
N ASP A 8 14.08 4.28 -15.47
CA ASP A 8 13.79 4.12 -16.89
C ASP A 8 15.02 3.62 -17.65
N ARG A 9 14.76 2.80 -18.66
CA ARG A 9 15.78 2.28 -19.56
C ARG A 9 15.47 2.66 -20.99
N PHE A 10 16.51 3.04 -21.72
CA PHE A 10 16.47 3.32 -23.16
C PHE A 10 17.37 2.33 -23.93
N GLY A 11 16.88 1.82 -25.08
CA GLY A 11 17.62 0.90 -25.95
C GLY A 11 17.48 -0.59 -25.63
N ASN A 12 18.19 -1.43 -26.39
CA ASN A 12 18.12 -2.90 -26.32
C ASN A 12 19.10 -3.50 -25.28
N GLY A 13 18.82 -4.71 -24.79
CA GLY A 13 19.71 -5.53 -23.93
C GLY A 13 19.01 -6.10 -22.69
N SER A 14 19.76 -6.61 -21.71
CA SER A 14 19.25 -6.98 -20.36
C SER A 14 19.52 -5.86 -19.33
N PHE A 15 18.75 -5.86 -18.24
CA PHE A 15 18.98 -5.03 -17.04
C PHE A 15 18.99 -5.98 -15.85
N ASP A 16 19.98 -5.85 -14.99
CA ASP A 16 20.10 -6.57 -13.73
C ASP A 16 20.78 -5.63 -12.73
N ALA A 17 20.16 -5.44 -11.57
CA ALA A 17 20.64 -4.52 -10.56
C ALA A 17 20.32 -5.01 -9.15
N GLU A 18 21.14 -4.55 -8.21
CA GLU A 18 20.77 -4.45 -6.80
C GLU A 18 20.21 -3.04 -6.55
N LEU A 19 19.07 -2.97 -5.88
CA LEU A 19 18.48 -1.71 -5.45
C LEU A 19 18.62 -1.54 -3.94
N THR A 20 19.16 -0.40 -3.52
CA THR A 20 19.20 0.02 -2.12
C THR A 20 18.35 1.27 -1.95
N LEU A 21 17.29 1.19 -1.15
CA LEU A 21 16.27 2.24 -1.02
C LEU A 21 16.11 2.69 0.43
N SER A 22 15.91 3.99 0.62
CA SER A 22 15.77 4.64 1.94
C SER A 22 14.37 5.23 2.08
N ILE A 23 13.72 5.03 3.21
CA ILE A 23 12.42 5.66 3.51
C ILE A 23 12.56 6.74 4.59
N SER A 24 11.75 7.79 4.50
CA SER A 24 11.82 8.95 5.40
C SER A 24 11.44 8.63 6.84
N GLU A 25 10.54 7.66 7.06
CA GLU A 25 10.22 7.17 8.41
C GLU A 25 11.34 6.30 9.03
N GLY A 26 12.34 5.91 8.24
CA GLY A 26 13.38 4.97 8.63
C GLY A 26 12.85 3.54 8.86
N PHE A 27 13.75 2.67 9.31
CA PHE A 27 13.44 1.27 9.64
C PHE A 27 13.43 1.06 11.15
N SER A 28 12.68 0.06 11.60
CA SER A 28 12.66 -0.39 13.00
C SER A 28 13.64 -1.55 13.21
N ILE A 29 13.96 -1.84 14.48
CA ILE A 29 14.75 -3.05 14.82
C ILE A 29 14.05 -4.34 14.38
N ASN A 30 12.71 -4.32 14.34
CA ASN A 30 11.93 -5.45 13.88
C ASN A 30 12.04 -5.64 12.36
N ASP A 31 12.17 -4.55 11.60
CA ASP A 31 12.41 -4.61 10.15
C ASP A 31 13.81 -5.16 9.84
N GLU A 32 14.82 -4.75 10.61
CA GLU A 32 16.20 -5.25 10.50
C GLU A 32 16.30 -6.75 10.81
N ASN A 33 15.62 -7.20 11.88
CA ASN A 33 15.57 -8.63 12.24
C ASN A 33 14.70 -9.46 11.28
N ASN A 34 13.76 -8.83 10.57
CA ASN A 34 12.81 -9.49 9.67
C ASN A 34 12.74 -8.76 8.31
N PRO A 35 13.82 -8.76 7.52
CA PRO A 35 13.91 -7.94 6.30
C PRO A 35 12.83 -8.29 5.28
N ARG A 36 12.35 -9.54 5.27
CA ARG A 36 11.30 -10.02 4.37
C ARG A 36 9.96 -9.29 4.53
N ARG A 37 9.74 -8.59 5.65
CA ARG A 37 8.56 -7.73 5.90
C ARG A 37 8.53 -6.52 4.98
N ILE A 38 9.70 -6.06 4.54
CA ILE A 38 9.83 -4.96 3.59
C ILE A 38 9.71 -5.53 2.18
N ARG A 39 8.73 -5.02 1.44
CA ARG A 39 8.37 -5.52 0.10
C ARG A 39 8.56 -4.43 -0.93
N LEU A 40 9.09 -4.84 -2.07
CA LEU A 40 9.24 -3.99 -3.24
C LEU A 40 8.08 -4.28 -4.20
N TYR A 41 7.38 -3.22 -4.56
CA TYR A 41 6.34 -3.25 -5.59
C TYR A 41 6.76 -2.38 -6.77
N ARG A 42 6.24 -2.71 -7.95
CA ARG A 42 6.49 -2.00 -9.19
C ARG A 42 5.20 -1.71 -9.95
N ARG A 43 5.18 -0.59 -10.67
CA ARG A 43 4.26 -0.35 -11.79
C ARG A 43 5.01 0.26 -12.98
N ASN A 44 4.36 0.30 -14.15
CA ASN A 44 4.95 0.93 -15.35
C ASN A 44 5.19 2.43 -15.12
N SER A 45 6.25 2.97 -15.75
CA SER A 45 6.53 4.40 -15.71
C SER A 45 5.34 5.20 -16.24
N ASN A 46 4.94 6.22 -15.48
CA ASN A 46 3.81 7.11 -15.78
C ASN A 46 2.44 6.43 -15.87
N SER A 47 2.29 5.25 -15.26
CA SER A 47 1.01 4.54 -15.16
C SER A 47 0.26 4.88 -13.88
N ASP A 48 -1.07 4.91 -13.97
CA ASP A 48 -2.02 4.94 -12.86
C ASP A 48 -2.57 3.55 -12.50
N GLY A 49 -2.11 2.51 -13.19
CA GLY A 49 -2.47 1.12 -12.91
C GLY A 49 -1.95 0.60 -11.55
N GLY A 50 -2.45 -0.57 -11.16
CA GLY A 50 -2.12 -1.22 -9.90
C GLY A 50 -0.64 -1.56 -9.72
N TRP A 51 -0.20 -1.62 -8.47
CA TRP A 51 1.16 -2.04 -8.11
C TRP A 51 1.28 -3.57 -8.13
N SER A 52 2.35 -4.08 -8.72
CA SER A 52 2.67 -5.52 -8.78
C SER A 52 3.83 -5.85 -7.85
N PHE A 53 3.71 -6.94 -7.09
CA PHE A 53 4.79 -7.41 -6.23
C PHE A 53 6.03 -7.79 -7.05
N VAL A 54 7.21 -7.34 -6.63
CA VAL A 54 8.49 -7.65 -7.26
C VAL A 54 9.23 -8.69 -6.43
N THR A 55 9.61 -8.31 -5.22
CA THR A 55 10.40 -9.16 -4.31
C THR A 55 10.36 -8.60 -2.88
N ARG A 56 10.95 -9.32 -1.95
CA ARG A 56 11.14 -8.89 -0.56
C ARG A 56 12.58 -8.40 -0.37
N ALA A 57 12.82 -7.58 0.65
CA ALA A 57 14.17 -7.12 0.95
C ALA A 57 15.04 -8.31 1.32
N ASN A 58 16.25 -8.32 0.75
CA ASN A 58 17.30 -9.26 1.10
C ASN A 58 17.89 -8.92 2.47
N SER A 59 18.04 -7.63 2.74
CA SER A 59 18.51 -7.09 4.03
C SER A 59 17.89 -5.72 4.28
N VAL A 60 17.81 -5.35 5.56
CA VAL A 60 17.40 -4.04 6.04
C VAL A 60 18.42 -3.60 7.07
N SER A 61 18.91 -2.37 6.96
CA SER A 61 19.79 -1.74 7.93
C SER A 61 19.06 -0.58 8.60
N LYS A 62 18.79 -0.72 9.90
CA LYS A 62 18.23 0.37 10.71
C LYS A 62 19.23 1.51 10.85
N ALA A 63 20.51 1.17 11.06
CA ALA A 63 21.57 2.13 11.29
C ALA A 63 21.82 3.04 10.06
N GLU A 64 21.78 2.45 8.86
CA GLU A 64 21.97 3.18 7.61
C GLU A 64 20.64 3.71 7.05
N GLY A 65 19.51 3.17 7.51
CA GLY A 65 18.18 3.60 7.07
C GLY A 65 17.83 3.12 5.67
N HIS A 66 18.35 1.96 5.24
CA HIS A 66 18.22 1.44 3.87
C HIS A 66 17.81 -0.03 3.83
N ALA A 67 17.10 -0.43 2.77
CA ALA A 67 16.76 -1.82 2.45
C ALA A 67 17.33 -2.20 1.08
N SER A 68 17.92 -3.40 0.97
CA SER A 68 18.53 -3.91 -0.26
C SER A 68 17.69 -5.00 -0.91
N PHE A 69 17.60 -4.97 -2.25
CA PHE A 69 16.85 -5.90 -3.07
C PHE A 69 17.73 -6.40 -4.21
N LEU A 70 17.91 -7.71 -4.33
CA LEU A 70 18.76 -8.34 -5.33
C LEU A 70 17.98 -8.76 -6.57
N ASN A 71 18.69 -8.94 -7.69
CA ASN A 71 18.19 -9.50 -8.96
C ASN A 71 17.02 -8.71 -9.56
N ILE A 72 17.09 -7.37 -9.51
CA ILE A 72 16.05 -6.52 -10.08
C ILE A 72 16.30 -6.34 -11.57
N SER A 73 15.45 -6.97 -12.38
CA SER A 73 15.53 -6.91 -13.84
C SER A 73 14.43 -6.08 -14.49
N ASN A 74 13.45 -5.61 -13.71
CA ASN A 74 12.38 -4.75 -14.20
C ASN A 74 12.72 -3.27 -13.99
N THR A 75 12.22 -2.41 -14.88
CA THR A 75 12.35 -0.95 -14.80
C THR A 75 10.96 -0.33 -14.71
N GLY A 76 10.77 0.77 -14.00
CA GLY A 76 9.45 1.36 -13.78
C GLY A 76 9.43 2.24 -12.55
N GLN A 77 8.23 2.46 -12.02
CA GLN A 77 8.06 3.09 -10.72
C GLN A 77 8.09 2.01 -9.63
N PHE A 78 8.79 2.28 -8.53
CA PHE A 78 8.96 1.38 -7.39
C PHE A 78 8.42 2.01 -6.10
N MET A 79 7.85 1.17 -5.24
CA MET A 79 7.34 1.55 -3.92
C MET A 79 7.73 0.49 -2.90
N LEU A 80 7.99 0.93 -1.67
CA LEU A 80 8.19 0.05 -0.53
C LEU A 80 6.93 -0.03 0.32
N THR A 81 6.61 -1.24 0.77
CA THR A 81 5.58 -1.46 1.79
C THR A 81 6.13 -2.30 2.94
N ARG A 82 5.49 -2.17 4.10
CA ARG A 82 5.80 -2.93 5.31
C ARG A 82 4.60 -3.81 5.64
N SER A 83 4.83 -5.09 5.86
CA SER A 83 3.79 -6.05 6.29
C SER A 83 4.15 -6.63 7.65
N GLU A 84 3.15 -6.85 8.51
CA GLU A 84 3.34 -7.53 9.81
C GLU A 84 3.71 -9.01 9.66
N ALA A 85 3.32 -9.64 8.55
CA ALA A 85 3.71 -11.01 8.22
C ALA A 85 4.94 -11.02 7.29
N ALA A 86 6.10 -11.43 7.82
CA ALA A 86 7.33 -11.54 7.04
C ALA A 86 7.20 -12.51 5.85
N ASP A 87 6.34 -13.52 5.99
CA ASP A 87 6.21 -14.60 5.01
C ASP A 87 4.88 -14.73 4.27
N GLU A 88 3.82 -14.03 4.69
CA GLU A 88 2.51 -14.16 4.04
C GLU A 88 2.31 -13.16 2.90
N VAL A 89 2.20 -13.65 1.66
CA VAL A 89 1.83 -12.81 0.51
C VAL A 89 0.32 -12.54 0.56
N PHE A 90 -0.09 -11.49 1.25
CA PHE A 90 -1.38 -10.86 0.96
C PHE A 90 -1.23 -10.14 -0.37
N VAL A 91 -1.87 -10.69 -1.42
CA VAL A 91 -1.85 -10.12 -2.79
C VAL A 91 -2.57 -8.77 -2.84
N GLU A 92 -3.28 -8.40 -1.77
CA GLU A 92 -4.22 -7.29 -1.81
C GLU A 92 -3.81 -6.11 -0.93
N ASP A 93 -2.79 -6.18 -0.08
CA ASP A 93 -2.54 -5.11 0.90
C ASP A 93 -1.62 -4.00 0.36
N ILE A 94 -2.16 -3.18 -0.53
CA ILE A 94 -1.57 -1.92 -0.95
C ILE A 94 -2.44 -0.78 -0.39
N ALA A 95 -1.80 0.19 0.28
CA ALA A 95 -2.48 1.40 0.71
C ALA A 95 -3.22 2.06 -0.48
N GLY A 96 -4.52 2.27 -0.34
CA GLY A 96 -5.40 2.73 -1.43
C GLY A 96 -6.50 1.75 -1.83
N ASN A 97 -6.67 0.63 -1.12
CA ASN A 97 -7.86 -0.20 -1.29
C ASN A 97 -9.12 0.55 -0.85
N SER A 98 -10.14 0.52 -1.72
CA SER A 98 -11.51 0.87 -1.37
C SER A 98 -12.25 -0.40 -0.95
N LEU A 99 -13.10 -0.31 0.08
CA LEU A 99 -14.09 -1.34 0.33
C LEU A 99 -15.19 -1.25 -0.73
N GLU A 100 -15.46 -2.35 -1.43
CA GLU A 100 -16.63 -2.48 -2.29
C GLU A 100 -17.81 -2.99 -1.46
N ILE A 101 -18.95 -2.32 -1.57
CA ILE A 101 -20.22 -2.71 -0.94
C ILE A 101 -21.20 -3.03 -2.07
N ASN A 102 -21.75 -4.23 -2.07
CA ASN A 102 -22.61 -4.76 -3.12
C ASN A 102 -23.97 -4.04 -3.28
N GLY A 103 -24.30 -3.12 -2.38
CA GLY A 103 -25.54 -2.33 -2.39
C GLY A 103 -26.81 -3.11 -2.01
N ILE A 104 -26.68 -4.36 -1.55
CA ILE A 104 -27.82 -5.25 -1.20
C ILE A 104 -27.88 -5.50 0.31
N ASN A 105 -26.82 -6.05 0.90
CA ASN A 105 -26.82 -6.52 2.29
C ASN A 105 -25.51 -6.28 3.05
N GLU A 106 -24.51 -5.67 2.40
CA GLU A 106 -23.23 -5.36 3.01
C GLU A 106 -23.28 -4.00 3.69
N TYR A 107 -22.80 -3.96 4.94
CA TYR A 107 -22.63 -2.74 5.71
C TYR A 107 -21.50 -2.95 6.72
N ILE A 108 -20.89 -1.86 7.17
CA ILE A 108 -19.97 -1.88 8.31
C ILE A 108 -20.81 -1.55 9.55
N ASP A 109 -20.79 -2.45 10.51
CA ASP A 109 -21.36 -2.25 11.85
C ASP A 109 -20.23 -2.05 12.85
N VAL A 110 -20.25 -0.93 13.57
CA VAL A 110 -19.29 -0.61 14.63
C VAL A 110 -19.87 -0.82 16.03
N GLY A 111 -21.11 -1.33 16.13
CA GLY A 111 -21.83 -1.52 17.38
C GLY A 111 -22.42 -0.22 17.94
N ASN A 112 -23.02 -0.33 19.13
CA ASN A 112 -23.60 0.79 19.87
C ASN A 112 -22.76 1.08 21.12
N ASP A 113 -21.71 1.88 20.95
CA ASP A 113 -20.84 2.34 22.03
C ASP A 113 -21.12 3.82 22.31
N VAL A 114 -21.13 4.21 23.59
CA VAL A 114 -21.36 5.59 24.03
C VAL A 114 -20.35 6.59 23.47
N SER A 115 -19.18 6.13 23.03
CA SER A 115 -18.19 6.95 22.31
C SER A 115 -18.65 7.39 20.91
N PHE A 116 -19.66 6.71 20.35
CA PHE A 116 -20.34 7.05 19.10
C PHE A 116 -21.71 7.71 19.32
N ASP A 117 -22.06 8.04 20.57
CA ASP A 117 -23.20 8.92 20.88
C ASP A 117 -22.84 10.34 20.43
N LEU A 118 -23.07 10.60 19.16
CA LEU A 118 -22.73 11.86 18.54
C LEU A 118 -23.67 12.91 19.14
N GLY A 119 -23.07 13.87 19.86
CA GLY A 119 -23.81 14.99 20.45
C GLY A 119 -24.40 15.91 19.38
N ASN A 120 -24.61 17.18 19.73
CA ASN A 120 -25.30 18.12 18.84
C ASN A 120 -24.49 18.59 17.62
N VAL A 121 -23.24 18.14 17.44
CA VAL A 121 -22.36 18.55 16.33
C VAL A 121 -21.58 17.34 15.83
N MET A 122 -21.58 17.13 14.52
CA MET A 122 -20.86 16.05 13.85
C MET A 122 -20.36 16.53 12.47
N THR A 123 -19.17 16.06 12.08
CA THR A 123 -18.65 16.16 10.72
C THR A 123 -18.27 14.75 10.25
N ILE A 124 -18.69 14.39 9.04
CA ILE A 124 -18.32 13.12 8.37
C ILE A 124 -17.63 13.48 7.05
N GLU A 125 -16.51 12.82 6.77
CA GLU A 125 -15.82 12.88 5.47
C GLU A 125 -15.58 11.48 4.91
N ALA A 126 -15.80 11.30 3.62
CA ALA A 126 -15.62 10.02 2.92
C ALA A 126 -15.29 10.23 1.43
N TRP A 127 -14.50 9.30 0.88
CA TRP A 127 -14.24 9.19 -0.57
C TRP A 127 -15.01 7.98 -1.09
N LEU A 128 -15.98 8.21 -1.98
CA LEU A 128 -16.90 7.17 -2.45
C LEU A 128 -17.07 7.20 -3.96
N LYS A 129 -17.25 6.01 -4.54
CA LYS A 129 -17.52 5.81 -5.97
C LYS A 129 -18.81 4.98 -6.12
N PRO A 130 -19.99 5.61 -6.27
CA PRO A 130 -21.24 4.89 -6.46
C PRO A 130 -21.22 4.10 -7.78
N GLN A 131 -21.66 2.83 -7.74
CA GLN A 131 -21.85 2.00 -8.94
C GLN A 131 -23.08 2.44 -9.75
N GLU A 132 -24.15 2.84 -9.05
CA GLU A 132 -25.40 3.35 -9.63
C GLU A 132 -25.92 4.54 -8.81
N GLN A 133 -26.58 5.50 -9.46
CA GLN A 133 -27.23 6.65 -8.80
C GLN A 133 -28.75 6.62 -8.98
N ALA A 134 -29.36 5.45 -8.76
CA ALA A 134 -30.82 5.28 -8.83
C ALA A 134 -31.42 5.14 -7.43
N GLY A 135 -32.34 6.06 -7.09
CA GLY A 135 -33.01 6.05 -5.79
C GLY A 135 -32.15 6.58 -4.63
N ARG A 136 -32.65 6.42 -3.40
CA ARG A 136 -31.95 6.86 -2.19
C ARG A 136 -31.04 5.74 -1.68
N GLN A 137 -29.74 6.00 -1.63
CA GLN A 137 -28.73 5.12 -1.04
C GLN A 137 -28.16 5.77 0.23
N GLY A 138 -28.27 5.09 1.37
CA GLY A 138 -27.74 5.58 2.65
C GLY A 138 -26.24 5.28 2.74
N ILE A 139 -25.44 6.30 3.02
CA ILE A 139 -23.97 6.19 3.17
C ILE A 139 -23.57 6.10 4.65
N PHE A 140 -24.40 6.67 5.54
CA PHE A 140 -24.21 6.66 6.99
C PHE A 140 -25.58 6.65 7.68
N SER A 141 -25.66 5.96 8.81
CA SER A 141 -26.78 6.01 9.74
C SER A 141 -26.26 5.85 11.18
N SER A 142 -26.75 6.71 12.07
CA SER A 142 -26.60 6.61 13.53
C SER A 142 -27.96 6.49 14.19
#